data_AF-A0AAQ3KKZ8-F1
#
_entry.id   AF-A0AAQ3KKZ8-F1
#
_cell.length_a   1.000
_cell.length_b   1.000
_cell.length_c   1.000
_cell.angle_alpha   90.00
_cell.angle_beta   90.00
_cell.angle_gamma   90.00
#
_symmetry.space_group_name_H-M   'P 1'
#
loop_
_entity.id
_entity.type
_entity.pdbx_description
1 polymer ?
#
loop_
_entity_poly.entity_id
_entity_poly.type
_entity_poly.pdbx_seq_one_letter_code
_entity_poly.pdbx_strand_id
1 'polypeptide(L)'
;MGEGQPIGRYDDMWAGWCTKVICDHLKLGVKTGLPYIWHSKASNPFVNLKKEYNGIFWQEQIIPFFQSAVLPKDCTTVQKCYIELSKQVKEKLGKIDPYFNKLADAMVTWIEAWDELNPTKVAAEVPNGPAEGK
;
A
#
# COMPACT_ATOMS: atom_id res chain seq x y z
N MET A 1 6.31 4.56 5.97
CA MET A 1 7.62 3.88 6.10
C MET A 1 8.47 4.66 7.09
N GLY A 2 9.28 4.00 7.93
CA GLY A 2 10.10 4.68 8.94
C GLY A 2 11.34 5.36 8.36
N GLU A 3 12.04 6.15 9.19
CA GLU A 3 13.32 6.76 8.86
C GLU A 3 14.38 5.71 8.49
N GLY A 4 15.22 6.01 7.49
CA GLY A 4 16.33 5.14 7.07
C GLY A 4 15.90 3.87 6.29
N GLN A 5 14.65 3.81 5.83
CA GLN A 5 14.14 2.67 5.07
C GLN A 5 14.84 2.52 3.69
N PRO A 6 15.20 1.30 3.28
CA PRO A 6 16.01 1.05 2.09
C PRO A 6 15.24 1.08 0.75
N ILE A 7 13.90 1.04 0.75
CA ILE A 7 13.08 1.18 -0.47
C ILE A 7 13.19 2.59 -1.08
N GLY A 8 13.59 3.59 -0.30
CA GLY A 8 13.80 4.96 -0.76
C GLY A 8 12.60 5.52 -1.52
N ARG A 9 12.84 6.06 -2.72
CA ARG A 9 11.83 6.72 -3.59
C ARG A 9 10.80 5.78 -4.22
N TYR A 10 10.89 4.47 -3.97
CA TYR A 10 9.91 3.51 -4.48
C TYR A 10 8.78 3.25 -3.48
N ASP A 11 8.72 4.00 -2.38
CA ASP A 11 7.70 3.87 -1.33
C ASP A 11 6.31 4.31 -1.79
N ASP A 12 6.23 5.34 -2.64
CA ASP A 12 4.99 5.77 -3.29
C ASP A 12 4.45 4.70 -4.26
N MET A 13 5.34 4.05 -5.03
CA MET A 13 5.00 2.93 -5.89
C MET A 13 4.50 1.74 -5.07
N TRP A 14 5.20 1.39 -3.99
CA TRP A 14 4.77 0.35 -3.04
C TRP A 14 3.36 0.61 -2.51
N ALA A 15 3.11 1.81 -2.01
CA ALA A 15 1.80 2.21 -1.51
C ALA A 15 0.73 2.11 -2.63
N GLY A 16 1.05 2.60 -3.83
CA GLY A 16 0.18 2.51 -5.00
C GLY A 16 -0.20 1.08 -5.39
N TRP A 17 0.77 0.15 -5.37
CA TRP A 17 0.49 -1.26 -5.67
C TRP A 17 -0.37 -1.94 -4.60
N CYS A 18 -0.07 -1.70 -3.32
CA CYS A 18 -0.92 -2.17 -2.22
C CYS A 18 -2.36 -1.66 -2.39
N THR A 19 -2.54 -0.36 -2.64
CA THR A 19 -3.86 0.23 -2.90
C THR A 19 -4.53 -0.42 -4.10
N LYS A 20 -3.82 -0.60 -5.21
CA LYS A 20 -4.38 -1.20 -6.43
C LYS A 20 -4.92 -2.61 -6.20
N VAL A 21 -4.12 -3.49 -5.60
CA VAL A 21 -4.53 -4.88 -5.31
C VAL A 21 -5.77 -4.92 -4.43
N ILE A 22 -5.82 -4.09 -3.39
CA ILE A 22 -6.94 -4.04 -2.45
C ILE A 22 -8.19 -3.46 -3.11
N CYS A 23 -8.06 -2.34 -3.84
CA CYS A 23 -9.17 -1.72 -4.54
C CYS A 23 -9.77 -2.68 -5.59
N ASP A 24 -8.94 -3.39 -6.35
CA ASP A 24 -9.43 -4.36 -7.33
C ASP A 24 -10.20 -5.50 -6.67
N HIS A 25 -9.65 -6.07 -5.59
CA HIS A 25 -10.29 -7.15 -4.84
C HIS A 25 -11.66 -6.73 -4.29
N LEU A 26 -11.74 -5.50 -3.75
CA LEU A 26 -12.97 -4.93 -3.20
C LEU A 26 -13.87 -4.25 -4.25
N LYS A 27 -13.48 -4.28 -5.54
CA LYS A 27 -14.19 -3.63 -6.66
C LYS A 27 -14.41 -2.11 -6.46
N LEU A 28 -13.44 -1.45 -5.84
CA LEU A 28 -13.46 -0.01 -5.60
C LEU A 28 -12.80 0.74 -6.76
N GLY A 29 -13.48 1.79 -7.25
CA GLY A 29 -12.90 2.71 -8.22
C GLY A 29 -11.92 3.69 -7.55
N VAL A 30 -10.84 4.04 -8.25
CA VAL A 30 -9.91 5.10 -7.83
C VAL A 30 -10.19 6.36 -8.64
N LYS A 31 -10.44 7.48 -7.97
CA LYS A 31 -10.57 8.80 -8.60
C LYS A 31 -9.37 9.65 -8.27
N THR A 32 -8.66 10.10 -9.30
CA THR A 32 -7.56 11.06 -9.17
C THR A 32 -8.05 12.49 -9.40
N GLY A 33 -7.54 13.43 -8.62
CA GLY A 33 -7.79 14.87 -8.81
C GLY A 33 -6.87 15.49 -9.86
N LEU A 34 -7.02 16.81 -10.08
CA LEU A 34 -6.08 17.58 -10.88
C LEU A 34 -4.70 17.59 -10.21
N PRO A 35 -3.60 17.59 -10.98
CA PRO A 35 -2.26 17.74 -10.39
C PRO A 35 -2.13 19.16 -9.81
N TYR A 36 -2.02 19.26 -8.48
CA TYR A 36 -1.90 20.55 -7.78
C TYR A 36 -0.45 20.93 -7.44
N ILE A 37 0.51 20.04 -7.68
CA ILE A 37 1.91 20.24 -7.28
C ILE A 37 2.78 20.40 -8.53
N TRP A 38 3.40 21.56 -8.66
CA TRP A 38 4.46 21.81 -9.63
C TRP A 38 5.81 21.47 -9.00
N HIS A 39 6.44 20.38 -9.46
CA HIS A 39 7.74 19.94 -8.95
C HIS A 39 8.87 20.33 -9.89
N SER A 40 9.60 21.40 -9.58
CA SER A 40 10.83 21.76 -10.29
C SER A 40 11.93 20.77 -9.90
N LYS A 41 12.31 19.89 -10.84
CA LYS A 41 13.28 18.81 -10.61
C LYS A 41 14.64 19.36 -10.16
N ALA A 42 14.98 19.15 -8.90
CA ALA A 42 16.31 19.41 -8.34
C ALA A 42 16.87 18.11 -7.76
N SER A 43 17.41 17.23 -8.60
CA SER A 43 18.05 16.00 -8.11
C SER A 43 19.28 15.63 -8.92
N ASN A 44 20.28 15.07 -8.22
CA ASN A 44 21.51 14.57 -8.82
C ASN A 44 21.31 13.09 -9.21
N PRO A 45 21.35 12.73 -10.51
CA PRO A 45 21.08 11.37 -10.96
C PRO A 45 22.00 10.30 -10.37
N PHE A 46 23.29 10.61 -10.17
CA PHE A 46 24.27 9.65 -9.69
C PHE A 46 24.15 9.37 -8.19
N VAL A 47 23.86 10.42 -7.40
CA VAL A 47 23.60 10.26 -5.96
C VAL A 47 22.34 9.43 -5.74
N ASN A 48 21.32 9.63 -6.57
CA ASN A 48 20.09 8.84 -6.52
C ASN A 48 20.34 7.38 -6.88
N LEU A 49 21.02 7.11 -7.99
CA LEU A 49 21.33 5.75 -8.42
C LEU A 49 22.06 4.95 -7.32
N LYS A 50 23.06 5.55 -6.66
CA LYS A 50 23.78 4.89 -5.56
C LYS A 50 22.92 4.62 -4.33
N LYS A 51 21.88 5.43 -4.08
CA LYS A 51 20.92 5.21 -2.99
C LYS A 51 19.83 4.22 -3.36
N GLU A 52 19.49 4.13 -4.65
CA GLU A 52 18.27 3.48 -5.15
C GLU A 52 18.55 2.13 -5.84
N TYR A 53 19.81 1.71 -6.00
CA TYR A 53 20.17 0.51 -6.77
C TYR A 53 19.51 -0.78 -6.24
N ASN A 54 19.43 -0.95 -4.91
CA ASN A 54 18.74 -2.09 -4.32
C ASN A 54 17.24 -2.08 -4.65
N GLY A 55 16.62 -0.90 -4.62
CA GLY A 55 15.22 -0.74 -5.02
C GLY A 55 14.99 -1.16 -6.46
N ILE A 56 15.87 -0.79 -7.40
CA ILE A 56 15.78 -1.21 -8.81
C ILE A 56 15.81 -2.74 -8.92
N PHE A 57 16.75 -3.39 -8.23
CA PHE A 57 16.84 -4.86 -8.23
C PHE A 57 15.61 -5.53 -7.63
N TRP A 58 15.08 -4.98 -6.52
CA TRP A 58 13.88 -5.51 -5.89
C TRP A 58 12.63 -5.37 -6.77
N GLN A 59 12.54 -4.35 -7.63
CA GLN A 59 11.39 -4.17 -8.54
C GLN A 59 11.16 -5.38 -9.44
N GLU A 60 12.22 -6.06 -9.88
CA GLU A 60 12.14 -7.27 -10.70
C GLU A 60 11.36 -8.40 -10.01
N GLN A 61 11.28 -8.38 -8.68
CA GLN A 61 10.53 -9.35 -7.88
C GLN A 61 9.21 -8.77 -7.34
N ILE A 62 9.21 -7.49 -6.95
CA ILE A 62 8.03 -6.80 -6.39
C ILE A 62 6.92 -6.66 -7.44
N ILE A 63 7.26 -6.28 -8.67
CA ILE A 63 6.25 -6.06 -9.73
C ILE A 63 5.52 -7.37 -10.06
N PRO A 64 6.19 -8.49 -10.37
CA PRO A 64 5.50 -9.77 -10.58
C PRO A 64 4.72 -10.26 -9.36
N PHE A 65 5.23 -10.00 -8.14
CA PHE A 65 4.52 -10.31 -6.91
C PHE A 65 3.16 -9.59 -6.86
N PHE A 66 3.12 -8.28 -7.05
CA PHE A 66 1.87 -7.52 -7.00
C PHE A 66 0.95 -7.83 -8.17
N GLN A 67 1.48 -8.09 -9.37
CA GLN A 67 0.68 -8.51 -10.53
C GLN A 67 0.00 -9.88 -10.32
N SER A 68 0.59 -10.75 -9.50
CA SER A 68 0.08 -12.09 -9.21
C SER A 68 -0.61 -12.20 -7.83
N ALA A 69 -0.65 -11.13 -7.05
CA ALA A 69 -1.25 -11.13 -5.73
C ALA A 69 -2.78 -11.34 -5.85
N VAL A 70 -3.27 -12.38 -5.19
CA VAL A 70 -4.71 -12.68 -5.10
C VAL A 70 -5.07 -12.73 -3.63
N LEU A 71 -6.12 -12.00 -3.26
CA LEU A 71 -6.63 -11.98 -1.89
C LEU A 71 -7.81 -12.97 -1.75
N PRO A 72 -7.92 -13.67 -0.60
CA PRO A 72 -9.05 -14.52 -0.26
C PRO A 72 -10.39 -13.76 -0.25
N LYS A 73 -11.48 -14.43 -0.63
CA LYS A 73 -12.82 -13.81 -0.74
C LYS A 73 -13.40 -13.34 0.59
N ASP A 74 -12.94 -13.90 1.71
CA ASP A 74 -13.32 -13.53 3.07
C ASP A 74 -12.63 -12.24 3.56
N CYS A 75 -11.64 -11.73 2.82
CA CYS A 75 -11.09 -10.39 3.01
C CYS A 75 -12.05 -9.34 2.44
N THR A 76 -13.05 -8.94 3.24
CA THR A 76 -14.12 -8.02 2.82
C THR A 76 -13.91 -6.56 3.25
N THR A 77 -12.87 -6.27 4.03
CA THR A 77 -12.52 -4.92 4.49
C THR A 77 -11.10 -4.58 4.09
N VAL A 78 -10.78 -3.28 4.00
CA VAL A 78 -9.42 -2.80 3.67
C VAL A 78 -8.41 -3.32 4.69
N GLN A 79 -8.76 -3.30 5.98
CA GLN A 79 -7.90 -3.82 7.06
C GLN A 79 -7.56 -5.30 6.84
N LYS A 80 -8.58 -6.14 6.61
CA LYS A 80 -8.38 -7.58 6.36
C LYS A 80 -7.52 -7.82 5.12
N CYS A 81 -7.79 -7.09 4.05
CA CYS A 81 -7.00 -7.18 2.82
C CYS A 81 -5.53 -6.81 3.04
N TYR A 82 -5.26 -5.74 3.77
CA TYR A 82 -3.89 -5.28 4.02
C TYR A 82 -3.11 -6.20 4.96
N ILE A 83 -3.78 -6.77 5.98
CA ILE A 83 -3.20 -7.81 6.85
C ILE A 83 -2.91 -9.09 6.05
N GLU A 84 -3.80 -9.51 5.16
CA GLU A 84 -3.55 -10.69 4.34
C GLU A 84 -2.41 -10.45 3.34
N LEU A 85 -2.35 -9.28 2.73
CA LEU A 85 -1.25 -8.88 1.87
C LEU A 85 0.08 -8.86 2.63
N SER A 86 0.12 -8.43 3.90
CA SER A 86 1.36 -8.45 4.69
C SER A 86 1.89 -9.86 4.91
N LYS A 87 1.03 -10.86 5.10
CA LYS A 87 1.44 -12.28 5.16
C LYS A 87 2.11 -12.72 3.85
N GLN A 88 1.50 -12.38 2.71
CA GLN A 88 2.06 -12.71 1.40
C GLN A 88 3.40 -12.01 1.16
N VAL A 89 3.55 -10.75 1.58
CA VAL A 89 4.82 -10.00 1.54
C VAL A 89 5.88 -10.74 2.37
N LYS A 90 5.55 -11.13 3.60
CA LYS A 90 6.47 -11.85 4.49
C LYS A 90 6.93 -13.17 3.88
N GLU A 91 6.00 -13.95 3.34
CA GLU A 91 6.29 -15.26 2.76
C GLU A 91 7.10 -15.19 1.45
N LYS A 92 6.71 -14.28 0.54
CA LYS A 92 7.26 -14.22 -0.82
C LYS A 92 8.46 -13.29 -0.91
N LEU A 93 8.36 -12.07 -0.37
CA LEU A 93 9.41 -11.06 -0.47
C LEU A 93 10.39 -11.12 0.69
N GLY A 94 10.00 -11.67 1.85
CA GLY A 94 10.91 -11.88 2.99
C GLY A 94 12.13 -12.76 2.70
N LYS A 95 12.08 -13.55 1.62
CA LYS A 95 13.20 -14.37 1.11
C LYS A 95 14.21 -13.57 0.29
N ILE A 96 13.82 -12.40 -0.21
CA ILE A 96 14.66 -11.53 -1.05
C ILE A 96 15.56 -10.68 -0.17
N ASP A 97 14.97 -10.05 0.86
CA ASP A 97 15.70 -9.22 1.82
C ASP A 97 14.99 -9.22 3.19
N PRO A 98 15.73 -9.30 4.32
CA PRO A 98 15.17 -9.22 5.67
C PRO A 98 14.30 -7.99 5.92
N TYR A 99 14.54 -6.90 5.19
CA TYR A 99 13.73 -5.71 5.22
C TYR A 99 12.24 -6.00 5.00
N PHE A 100 11.89 -6.90 4.07
CA PHE A 100 10.49 -7.20 3.78
C PHE A 100 9.79 -7.94 4.92
N ASN A 101 10.53 -8.67 5.76
CA ASN A 101 9.96 -9.24 6.99
C ASN A 101 9.59 -8.12 7.97
N LYS A 102 10.49 -7.16 8.16
CA LYS A 102 10.22 -5.98 9.00
C LYS A 102 9.09 -5.12 8.43
N LEU A 103 9.03 -4.99 7.11
CA LEU A 103 7.97 -4.25 6.43
C LEU A 103 6.62 -4.93 6.62
N ALA A 104 6.53 -6.24 6.46
CA ALA A 104 5.31 -6.99 6.70
C ALA A 104 4.81 -6.85 8.16
N ASP A 105 5.72 -6.90 9.13
CA ASP A 105 5.36 -6.68 10.54
C ASP A 105 4.85 -5.25 10.76
N ALA A 106 5.54 -4.25 10.17
CA ALA A 106 5.11 -2.86 10.23
C ALA A 106 3.75 -2.60 9.54
N MET A 107 3.41 -3.35 8.49
CA MET A 107 2.09 -3.27 7.85
C MET A 107 0.98 -3.69 8.81
N VAL A 108 1.20 -4.74 9.62
CA VAL A 108 0.25 -5.18 10.65
C VAL A 108 0.14 -4.13 11.75
N THR A 109 1.27 -3.68 12.29
CA THR A 109 1.30 -2.63 13.32
C THR A 109 0.59 -1.35 12.88
N TRP A 110 0.67 -0.99 11.60
CA TRP A 110 -0.05 0.16 11.06
C TRP A 110 -1.57 0.01 11.15
N ILE A 111 -2.11 -1.18 10.87
CA ILE A 111 -3.54 -1.45 10.98
C ILE A 111 -3.98 -1.50 12.44
N GLU A 112 -3.19 -2.12 13.31
CA GLU A 112 -3.46 -2.13 14.76
C GLU A 112 -3.54 -0.71 15.33
N ALA A 113 -2.55 0.13 15.01
CA ALA A 113 -2.54 1.54 15.42
C ALA A 113 -3.69 2.33 14.78
N TRP A 114 -4.03 2.06 13.52
CA TRP A 114 -5.18 2.68 12.87
C TRP A 114 -6.49 2.35 13.59
N ASP A 115 -6.72 1.08 13.92
CA ASP A 115 -7.95 0.64 14.58
C ASP A 115 -8.04 1.16 16.02
N GLU A 116 -6.91 1.26 16.74
CA GLU A 116 -6.85 1.89 18.07
C GLU A 116 -7.25 3.38 18.02
N LEU A 117 -6.78 4.12 17.01
CA LEU A 117 -7.08 5.53 16.83
C LEU A 117 -8.46 5.79 16.19
N ASN A 118 -9.01 4.79 15.48
CA ASN A 118 -10.28 4.88 14.75
C ASN A 118 -11.23 3.75 15.16
N PRO A 119 -11.65 3.69 16.45
CA PRO A 119 -12.56 2.65 16.90
C PRO A 119 -13.85 2.72 16.08
N THR A 120 -14.29 1.57 15.56
CA THR A 120 -15.58 1.45 14.88
C THR A 120 -16.68 1.93 15.81
N LYS A 121 -17.16 3.16 15.60
CA LYS A 121 -18.45 3.57 16.11
C LYS A 121 -19.46 2.62 15.48
N VAL A 122 -20.19 1.85 16.28
CA VAL A 122 -21.40 1.17 15.81
C VAL A 122 -22.19 2.24 15.06
N ALA A 123 -22.34 2.08 13.74
CA ALA A 123 -22.96 3.09 12.92
C ALA A 123 -24.39 3.31 13.44
N ALA A 124 -24.65 4.49 13.99
CA ALA A 124 -26.01 4.98 14.03
C ALA A 124 -26.48 4.99 12.58
N GLU A 125 -27.59 4.27 12.31
CA GLU A 125 -28.23 4.24 11.00
C GLU A 125 -28.47 5.68 10.55
N VAL A 126 -27.66 6.18 9.60
CA VAL A 126 -27.95 7.43 8.92
C VAL A 126 -28.87 7.05 7.77
N PRO A 127 -30.16 7.44 7.80
CA PRO A 127 -31.08 7.12 6.72
C PRO A 127 -30.59 7.79 5.44
N ASN A 128 -30.47 7.02 4.36
CA ASN A 128 -30.20 7.56 3.04
C ASN A 128 -31.29 8.57 2.69
N GLY A 129 -30.91 9.84 2.54
CA GLY A 129 -31.80 10.89 2.07
C GLY A 129 -32.38 10.57 0.68
N PRO A 130 -33.56 11.10 0.34
CA PRO A 130 -34.25 10.73 -0.90
C PRO A 130 -33.41 11.11 -2.13
N ALA A 131 -33.34 10.18 -3.09
CA ALA A 131 -32.72 10.43 -4.38
C ALA A 131 -33.61 11.39 -5.19
N GLU A 132 -33.16 12.63 -5.38
CA GLU A 132 -33.78 13.52 -6.35
C GLU A 132 -33.33 13.12 -7.77
N GLY A 133 -34.25 12.51 -8.51
CA GLY A 133 -34.09 12.25 -9.93
C GLY A 133 -34.12 13.55 -10.74
N LYS A 134 -33.27 13.62 -11.77
CA LYS A 134 -33.43 14.53 -12.90
C LYS A 134 -33.71 13.71 -14.15
#